data_AF-A0A314Y4P0-F1
#
_entry.id   AF-A0A314Y4P0-F1
#
_cell.length_a   1.000
_cell.length_b   1.000
_cell.length_c   1.000
_cell.angle_alpha   90.00
_cell.angle_beta   90.00
_cell.angle_gamma   90.00
#
_symmetry.space_group_name_H-M   'P 1'
#
loop_
_entity.id
_entity.type
_entity.pdbx_description
1 polymer ?
#
loop_
_entity_poly.entity_id
_entity_poly.type
_entity_poly.pdbx_seq_one_letter_code
_entity_poly.pdbx_strand_id
1 'polypeptide(L)'
;MVCNQSSSTSPHKLYLRRAQLEVLNVYANGTLRVNNPIAFFCNGYRGQQPANLSGSPFVYSERHNKFTAVSCDYLTMVSSEKYLVGGCRSICEGTSTSPEDCEIGVNCCQTNIPPHLSVISTDIEDDDRRGRENTCNNYAFLVDQEWFRNNFMASNFSVIKDMDSVPVVLDWSLGLDNTSSRLFQRFIGQHHSGVYEDPTPSCKIQNVTSNSTRQRLVCSCPSGFEGNPYLREPCHGKQTSKISQKNSNTWTN
;
A
#
# COMPACT_ATOMS: atom_id res chain seq x y z
N MET A 1 13.24 1.09 -10.11
CA MET A 1 13.76 0.88 -8.75
C MET A 1 15.28 0.92 -8.81
N VAL A 2 15.97 1.17 -7.71
CA VAL A 2 17.44 1.17 -7.62
C VAL A 2 17.84 0.43 -6.34
N CYS A 3 18.85 -0.44 -6.42
CA CYS A 3 19.45 -1.06 -5.25
C CYS A 3 20.58 -0.15 -4.73
N ASN A 4 20.52 0.25 -3.47
CA ASN A 4 21.63 0.96 -2.84
C ASN A 4 22.66 -0.07 -2.31
N GLN A 5 23.92 0.09 -2.72
CA GLN A 5 25.04 -0.73 -2.27
C GLN A 5 25.76 -0.01 -1.12
N SER A 6 25.23 -0.10 0.09
CA SER A 6 25.92 0.41 1.27
C SER A 6 26.88 -0.64 1.83
N SER A 7 28.11 -0.68 1.32
CA SER A 7 29.25 -1.54 1.76
C SER A 7 28.97 -3.06 1.76
N SER A 8 30.02 -3.90 1.79
CA SER A 8 29.89 -5.37 1.69
C SER A 8 29.22 -6.03 2.91
N THR A 9 28.90 -5.27 3.95
CA THR A 9 28.45 -5.77 5.26
C THR A 9 26.99 -5.42 5.60
N SER A 10 26.28 -4.65 4.78
CA SER A 10 24.85 -4.37 4.98
C SER A 10 24.01 -4.96 3.85
N PRO A 11 22.81 -5.51 4.14
CA PRO A 11 21.93 -6.03 3.11
C PRO A 11 21.56 -4.93 2.11
N HIS A 12 21.57 -5.27 0.83
CA HIS A 12 21.19 -4.36 -0.24
C HIS A 12 19.74 -3.93 -0.05
N LYS A 13 19.51 -2.61 0.00
CA LYS A 13 18.17 -2.04 0.13
C LYS A 13 17.66 -1.60 -1.22
N LEU A 14 16.42 -1.97 -1.53
CA LEU A 14 15.73 -1.59 -2.76
C LEU A 14 14.98 -0.28 -2.56
N TYR A 15 15.08 0.65 -3.50
CA TYR A 15 14.42 1.96 -3.41
C TYR A 15 13.60 2.31 -4.66
N LEU A 16 12.48 3.01 -4.43
CA LEU A 16 11.74 3.72 -5.46
C LEU A 16 12.45 5.03 -5.78
N ARG A 17 13.40 5.02 -6.73
CA ARG A 17 14.26 6.16 -7.09
C ARG A 17 13.59 7.54 -7.10
N ARG A 18 12.40 7.67 -7.69
CA ARG A 18 11.70 8.97 -7.79
C ARG A 18 11.06 9.41 -6.46
N ALA A 19 10.45 8.47 -5.74
CA ALA A 19 9.76 8.74 -4.49
C ALA A 19 10.69 8.67 -3.26
N GLN A 20 11.93 8.19 -3.45
CA GLN A 20 12.93 7.97 -2.41
C GLN A 20 12.45 7.05 -1.26
N LEU A 21 11.54 6.13 -1.57
CA LEU A 21 11.01 5.18 -0.59
C LEU A 21 11.78 3.86 -0.59
N GLU A 22 12.11 3.35 0.60
CA GLU A 22 12.64 2.00 0.79
C GLU A 22 11.54 0.97 0.51
N VAL A 23 11.84 -0.01 -0.33
CA VAL A 23 10.96 -1.15 -0.63
C VAL A 23 11.26 -2.27 0.34
N LEU A 24 10.25 -2.64 1.12
CA LEU A 24 10.31 -3.73 2.08
C LEU A 24 10.03 -5.07 1.40
N ASN A 25 8.95 -5.14 0.61
CA ASN A 25 8.51 -6.36 -0.06
C ASN A 25 7.89 -6.05 -1.43
N VAL A 26 8.04 -6.99 -2.37
CA VAL A 26 7.36 -6.98 -3.67
C VAL A 26 6.52 -8.25 -3.77
N TYR A 27 5.25 -8.10 -4.11
CA TYR A 27 4.29 -9.20 -4.14
C TYR A 27 3.88 -9.55 -5.59
N ALA A 28 3.67 -10.84 -5.83
CA ALA A 28 3.31 -11.36 -7.16
C ALA A 28 1.93 -10.89 -7.65
N ASN A 29 1.03 -10.49 -6.73
CA ASN A 29 -0.29 -9.93 -7.05
C ASN A 29 -0.23 -8.48 -7.58
N GLY A 30 0.97 -7.91 -7.66
CA GLY A 30 1.19 -6.59 -8.17
C GLY A 30 1.04 -5.47 -7.15
N THR A 31 1.46 -5.73 -5.92
CA THR A 31 1.64 -4.72 -4.90
C THR A 31 3.07 -4.70 -4.38
N LEU A 32 3.42 -3.62 -3.68
CA LEU A 32 4.71 -3.45 -3.03
C LEU A 32 4.54 -2.71 -1.72
N ARG A 33 5.21 -3.20 -0.67
CA ARG A 33 5.22 -2.56 0.63
C ARG A 33 6.47 -1.70 0.75
N VAL A 34 6.30 -0.46 1.16
CA VAL A 34 7.37 0.54 1.29
C VAL A 34 7.26 1.28 2.62
N ASN A 35 8.34 1.90 3.09
CA ASN A 35 8.28 2.82 4.23
C ASN A 35 7.70 4.18 3.80
N ASN A 36 6.72 4.71 4.53
CA ASN A 36 6.14 6.03 4.32
C ASN A 36 6.31 6.90 5.57
N PRO A 37 6.65 8.18 5.44
CA PRO A 37 6.85 9.05 6.60
C PRO A 37 5.59 9.24 7.46
N ILE A 38 5.81 9.50 8.75
CA ILE A 38 4.77 9.94 9.67
C ILE A 38 4.76 11.47 9.71
N ALA A 39 3.58 12.07 9.53
CA ALA A 39 3.41 13.50 9.62
C ALA A 39 3.08 13.90 11.07
N PHE A 40 4.05 14.49 11.76
CA PHE A 40 3.88 15.07 13.10
C PHE A 40 3.42 16.53 13.03
N PHE A 41 2.57 16.93 13.98
CA PHE A 41 2.00 18.28 14.07
C PHE A 41 2.30 18.88 15.45
N CYS A 42 3.29 19.76 15.53
CA CYS A 42 3.76 20.38 16.78
C CYS A 42 4.59 21.64 16.50
N ASN A 43 4.62 22.63 17.40
CA ASN A 43 5.53 23.80 17.32
C ASN A 43 5.60 24.53 15.95
N GLY A 44 4.52 24.55 15.18
CA GLY A 44 4.53 25.06 13.79
C GLY A 44 5.33 24.21 12.79
N TYR A 45 5.96 23.14 13.26
CA TYR A 45 6.57 22.10 12.43
C TYR A 45 5.49 21.20 11.83
N ARG A 46 5.60 21.01 10.52
CA ARG A 46 4.88 19.98 9.80
C ARG A 46 5.86 18.88 9.46
N GLY A 47 5.58 17.68 9.96
CA GLY A 47 6.34 16.48 9.64
C GLY A 47 6.42 16.20 8.15
N GLN A 48 7.30 15.25 7.80
CA GLN A 48 7.45 14.81 6.43
C GLN A 48 6.09 14.33 5.89
N GLN A 49 5.71 14.86 4.74
CA GLN A 49 4.50 14.46 4.05
C GLN A 49 4.68 13.10 3.38
N PRO A 50 3.59 12.34 3.18
CA PRO A 50 3.63 11.14 2.36
C PRO A 50 4.28 11.41 0.99
N ALA A 51 5.06 10.46 0.50
CA ALA A 51 5.81 10.67 -0.73
C ALA A 51 4.88 10.92 -1.95
N ASN A 52 5.30 11.82 -2.83
CA ASN A 52 4.62 12.09 -4.08
C ASN A 52 4.98 11.01 -5.11
N LEU A 53 3.99 10.23 -5.54
CA LEU A 53 4.13 9.14 -6.51
C LEU A 53 3.75 9.58 -7.94
N SER A 54 3.46 10.87 -8.17
CA SER A 54 3.09 11.39 -9.49
C SER A 54 4.15 11.11 -10.54
N GLY A 55 3.69 10.71 -11.73
CA GLY A 55 4.58 10.33 -12.83
C GLY A 55 5.31 8.99 -12.61
N SER A 56 4.98 8.24 -11.57
CA SER A 56 5.38 6.84 -11.38
C SER A 56 4.23 5.88 -11.74
N PRO A 57 4.50 4.57 -11.93
CA PRO A 57 3.45 3.57 -12.12
C PRO A 57 2.71 3.18 -10.83
N PHE A 58 3.03 3.81 -9.70
CA PHE A 58 2.53 3.45 -8.37
C PHE A 58 1.42 4.38 -7.90
N VAL A 59 0.49 3.82 -7.15
CA VAL A 59 -0.55 4.54 -6.39
C VAL A 59 -0.68 3.92 -5.00
N TYR A 60 -1.15 4.69 -4.04
CA TYR A 60 -1.51 4.18 -2.71
C TYR A 60 -2.70 3.23 -2.84
N SER A 61 -2.57 2.01 -2.31
CA SER A 61 -3.62 1.00 -2.42
C SER A 61 -4.78 1.31 -1.49
N GLU A 62 -6.00 1.49 -2.03
CA GLU A 62 -7.17 1.74 -1.19
C GLU A 62 -7.59 0.53 -0.37
N ARG A 63 -7.29 -0.67 -0.88
CA ARG A 63 -7.70 -1.92 -0.23
C ARG A 63 -6.84 -2.29 0.95
N HIS A 64 -5.58 -1.88 0.95
CA HIS A 64 -4.60 -2.32 1.93
C HIS A 64 -4.26 -1.24 2.95
N ASN A 65 -4.50 0.03 2.63
CA ASN A 65 -4.11 1.12 3.52
C ASN A 65 -5.31 1.84 4.12
N LYS A 66 -5.13 2.27 5.38
CA LYS A 66 -6.02 3.22 6.05
C LYS A 66 -5.24 4.47 6.44
N PHE A 67 -5.89 5.62 6.30
CA PHE A 67 -5.40 6.84 6.90
C PHE A 67 -5.69 6.77 8.40
N THR A 68 -4.66 6.97 9.22
CA THR A 68 -4.76 6.94 10.68
C THR A 68 -4.25 8.26 11.22
N ALA A 69 -5.03 8.88 12.11
CA ALA A 69 -4.61 10.05 12.87
C ALA A 69 -4.66 9.74 14.35
N VAL A 70 -3.60 10.09 15.05
CA VAL A 70 -3.48 10.02 16.52
C VAL A 70 -3.47 11.46 16.98
N SER A 71 -4.58 11.88 17.55
CA SER A 71 -4.78 13.27 17.95
C SER A 71 -5.91 13.35 18.98
N CYS A 72 -5.87 14.39 19.81
CA CYS A 72 -6.91 14.64 20.80
C CYS A 72 -7.79 15.81 20.34
N ASP A 73 -9.04 15.54 19.96
CA ASP A 73 -10.03 16.53 19.54
C ASP A 73 -9.71 17.34 18.27
N TYR A 74 -8.63 17.01 17.56
CA TYR A 74 -8.28 17.62 16.29
C TYR A 74 -8.95 16.90 15.11
N LEU A 75 -9.52 17.66 14.18
CA LEU A 75 -9.86 17.11 12.86
C LEU A 75 -8.58 17.03 12.05
N THR A 76 -8.14 15.81 11.74
CA THR A 76 -7.02 15.59 10.83
C THR A 76 -7.56 15.26 9.45
N MET A 77 -7.16 16.08 8.48
CA MET A 77 -7.54 15.99 7.09
C MET A 77 -6.49 15.22 6.29
N VAL A 78 -6.99 14.45 5.32
CA VAL A 78 -6.20 13.84 4.26
C VAL A 78 -6.68 14.44 2.94
N SER A 79 -5.75 14.94 2.15
CA SER A 79 -6.01 15.59 0.87
C SER A 79 -5.22 14.93 -0.25
N SER A 80 -5.76 15.02 -1.45
CA SER A 80 -5.01 14.75 -2.68
C SER A 80 -4.46 16.05 -3.24
N GLU A 81 -3.73 15.99 -4.36
CA GLU A 81 -3.30 17.18 -5.09
C GLU A 81 -4.47 18.09 -5.53
N LYS A 82 -5.68 17.54 -5.68
CA LYS A 82 -6.80 18.22 -6.36
C LYS A 82 -8.02 18.48 -5.48
N TYR A 83 -8.22 17.71 -4.42
CA TYR A 83 -9.40 17.80 -3.56
C TYR A 83 -9.12 17.21 -2.18
N LEU A 84 -9.88 17.69 -1.19
CA LEU A 84 -9.94 17.10 0.15
C LEU A 84 -10.50 15.68 0.02
N VAL A 85 -9.68 14.70 0.37
CA VAL A 85 -10.06 13.28 0.29
C VAL A 85 -11.01 12.93 1.43
N GLY A 86 -10.72 13.44 2.62
CA GLY A 86 -11.53 13.25 3.81
C GLY A 86 -10.77 13.69 5.06
N GLY A 87 -11.18 13.16 6.20
CA GLY A 87 -10.51 13.38 7.47
C GLY A 87 -11.16 12.55 8.56
N CYS A 88 -10.56 12.54 9.74
CA CYS A 88 -11.16 11.96 10.91
C CYS A 88 -10.76 12.74 12.17
N ARG A 89 -11.58 12.62 13.21
CA ARG A 89 -11.39 13.21 14.53
C ARG A 89 -11.61 12.14 15.58
N SER A 90 -10.86 12.21 16.67
CA SER A 90 -11.00 11.34 17.84
C SER A 90 -11.28 12.13 19.11
N ILE A 91 -12.00 11.49 20.03
CA ILE A 91 -12.16 11.95 21.42
C ILE A 91 -10.99 11.44 22.27
N CYS A 92 -10.82 11.98 23.47
CA CYS A 92 -9.68 11.65 24.34
C CYS A 92 -10.19 11.00 25.62
N GLU A 93 -9.99 9.69 25.75
CA GLU A 93 -10.49 8.92 26.88
C GLU A 93 -9.53 7.79 27.23
N GLY A 94 -9.25 7.61 28.53
CA GLY A 94 -8.28 6.62 29.00
C GLY A 94 -6.82 6.93 28.61
N THR A 95 -5.92 6.00 28.90
CA THR A 95 -4.47 6.12 28.60
C THR A 95 -3.95 5.06 27.64
N SER A 96 -4.76 4.05 27.32
CA SER A 96 -4.42 3.02 26.35
C SER A 96 -4.89 3.42 24.97
N THR A 97 -4.06 3.17 23.97
CA THR A 97 -4.42 3.34 22.57
C THR A 97 -4.13 2.02 21.85
N SER A 98 -5.18 1.28 21.56
CA SER A 98 -5.17 0.03 20.81
C SER A 98 -5.73 0.24 19.39
N PRO A 99 -5.44 -0.64 18.43
CA PRO A 99 -6.04 -0.55 17.10
C PRO A 99 -7.57 -0.49 17.11
N GLU A 100 -8.23 -1.15 18.07
CA GLU A 100 -9.69 -1.17 18.24
C GLU A 100 -10.21 0.22 18.65
N ASP A 101 -9.47 0.95 19.50
CA ASP A 101 -9.82 2.32 19.89
C ASP A 101 -9.88 3.25 18.67
N CYS A 102 -9.01 3.04 17.68
CA CYS A 102 -9.00 3.85 16.46
C CYS A 102 -10.21 3.62 15.56
N GLU A 103 -10.83 2.45 15.63
CA GLU A 103 -12.03 2.14 14.85
C GLU A 103 -13.28 2.82 15.44
N ILE A 104 -13.28 3.05 16.76
CA ILE A 104 -14.36 3.76 17.47
C ILE A 104 -14.05 5.25 17.72
N GLY A 105 -12.86 5.72 17.36
CA GLY A 105 -12.49 7.13 17.45
C GLY A 105 -12.00 7.59 18.82
N VAL A 106 -11.42 6.71 19.63
CA VAL A 106 -10.86 7.02 20.96
C VAL A 106 -9.34 7.14 20.86
N ASN A 107 -8.81 8.31 21.19
CA ASN A 107 -7.39 8.73 21.12
C ASN A 107 -6.74 8.71 19.71
N CYS A 108 -7.35 7.98 18.78
CA CYS A 108 -6.99 7.91 17.37
C CYS A 108 -8.24 7.66 16.54
N CYS A 109 -8.12 7.86 15.24
CA CYS A 109 -9.18 7.58 14.29
C CYS A 109 -8.61 7.02 12.99
N GLN A 110 -9.39 6.20 12.30
CA GLN A 110 -9.07 5.71 10.96
C GLN A 110 -10.14 6.05 9.94
N THR A 111 -9.72 6.28 8.70
CA THR A 111 -10.63 6.38 7.56
C THR A 111 -10.01 5.74 6.32
N ASN A 112 -10.88 5.27 5.43
CA ASN A 112 -10.46 4.71 4.16
C ASN A 112 -10.07 5.84 3.20
N ILE A 113 -9.12 5.54 2.32
CA ILE A 113 -8.80 6.41 1.19
C ILE A 113 -9.55 5.95 -0.07
N PRO A 114 -9.90 6.86 -0.99
CA PRO A 114 -10.42 6.51 -2.30
C PRO A 114 -9.33 5.85 -3.17
N PRO A 115 -9.74 5.12 -4.21
CA PRO A 115 -8.81 4.48 -5.13
C PRO A 115 -7.96 5.48 -5.90
N HIS A 116 -6.78 5.01 -6.32
CA HIS A 116 -5.91 5.67 -7.31
C HIS A 116 -5.28 7.01 -6.88
N LEU A 117 -5.06 7.21 -5.59
CA LEU A 117 -4.29 8.36 -5.10
C LEU A 117 -2.79 8.16 -5.33
N SER A 118 -2.15 9.11 -6.02
CA SER A 118 -0.68 9.15 -6.19
C SER A 118 -0.02 10.25 -5.36
N VAL A 119 -0.81 11.23 -4.91
CA VAL A 119 -0.39 12.29 -4.01
C VAL A 119 -1.36 12.29 -2.84
N ILE A 120 -0.80 12.26 -1.63
CA ILE A 120 -1.53 12.40 -0.38
C ILE A 120 -0.78 13.42 0.46
N SER A 121 -1.52 14.35 1.05
CA SER A 121 -1.02 15.28 2.06
C SER A 121 -1.93 15.23 3.29
N THR A 122 -1.36 15.49 4.45
CA THR A 122 -2.04 15.38 5.73
C THR A 122 -1.88 16.69 6.50
N ASP A 123 -2.96 17.15 7.13
CA ASP A 123 -2.95 18.40 7.91
C ASP A 123 -4.04 18.39 8.99
N ILE A 124 -3.95 19.25 10.01
CA ILE A 124 -4.96 19.39 11.07
C ILE A 124 -5.81 20.66 10.83
N GLU A 125 -7.13 20.65 10.94
CA GLU A 125 -7.99 21.79 10.58
C GLU A 125 -7.69 23.13 11.31
N ASP A 126 -7.08 23.13 12.50
CA ASP A 126 -6.99 24.31 13.37
C ASP A 126 -5.55 24.82 13.61
N ASP A 127 -5.07 25.76 12.78
CA ASP A 127 -3.69 26.31 12.81
C ASP A 127 -3.35 27.06 14.13
N ASP A 128 -4.34 27.69 14.77
CA ASP A 128 -4.14 28.49 16.01
C ASP A 128 -3.82 27.63 17.24
N ARG A 129 -4.22 26.35 17.22
CA ARG A 129 -3.88 25.37 18.28
C ARG A 129 -2.58 24.61 17.98
N ARG A 130 -2.19 24.48 16.70
CA ARG A 130 -0.94 23.80 16.28
C ARG A 130 0.31 24.42 16.91
N GLY A 131 0.30 25.73 17.16
CA GLY A 131 1.40 26.46 17.80
C GLY A 131 1.43 26.38 19.33
N ARG A 132 0.43 25.77 19.97
CA ARG A 132 0.33 25.66 21.45
C ARG A 132 0.83 24.31 21.98
N GLU A 133 0.97 23.33 21.10
CA GLU A 133 1.38 21.97 21.46
C GLU A 133 2.90 21.86 21.40
N ASN A 134 3.53 21.96 22.58
CA ASN A 134 5.00 21.85 22.74
C ASN A 134 5.52 20.42 22.48
N THR A 135 4.64 19.41 22.52
CA THR A 135 4.95 17.99 22.37
C THR A 135 4.38 17.45 21.06
N CYS A 136 5.15 16.66 20.29
CA CYS A 136 4.69 16.06 19.03
C CYS A 136 3.81 14.82 19.25
N ASN A 137 2.72 14.99 20.00
CA ASN A 137 1.76 13.92 20.31
C ASN A 137 0.64 13.80 19.28
N ASN A 138 0.48 14.80 18.42
CA ASN A 138 -0.45 14.74 17.29
C ASN A 138 0.31 14.35 16.03
N TYR A 139 -0.11 13.27 15.40
CA TYR A 139 0.51 12.78 14.19
C TYR A 139 -0.47 11.98 13.34
N ALA A 140 -0.19 11.90 12.05
CA ALA A 140 -0.99 11.13 11.13
C ALA A 140 -0.15 10.48 10.05
N PHE A 141 -0.64 9.36 9.54
CA PHE A 141 0.09 8.52 8.63
C PHE A 141 -0.87 7.62 7.84
N LEU A 142 -0.41 7.18 6.67
CA LEU A 142 -1.07 6.15 5.91
C LEU A 142 -0.36 4.82 6.20
N VAL A 143 -1.10 3.79 6.61
CA VAL A 143 -0.52 2.51 7.03
C VAL A 143 -1.21 1.32 6.39
N ASP A 144 -0.43 0.28 6.10
CA ASP A 144 -0.91 -1.06 5.82
C ASP A 144 -1.72 -1.59 7.03
N GLN A 145 -3.03 -1.77 6.83
CA GLN A 145 -3.95 -2.16 7.89
C GLN A 145 -3.62 -3.53 8.49
N GLU A 146 -3.06 -4.45 7.70
CA GLU A 146 -2.69 -5.78 8.18
C GLU A 146 -1.44 -5.68 9.06
N TRP A 147 -0.44 -4.92 8.61
CA TRP A 147 0.76 -4.66 9.41
C TRP A 147 0.40 -3.96 10.73
N PHE A 148 -0.45 -2.92 10.67
CA PHE A 148 -0.87 -2.17 11.85
C PHE A 148 -1.57 -3.06 12.86
N ARG A 149 -2.56 -3.85 12.41
CA ARG A 149 -3.27 -4.79 13.28
C ARG A 149 -2.32 -5.84 13.85
N ASN A 150 -1.49 -6.48 13.02
CA ASN A 150 -0.63 -7.57 13.48
C ASN A 150 0.45 -7.13 14.48
N ASN A 151 0.96 -5.90 14.40
CA ASN A 151 1.99 -5.40 15.30
C ASN A 151 1.44 -4.83 16.62
N PHE A 152 0.19 -4.37 16.63
CA PHE A 152 -0.36 -3.65 17.78
C PHE A 152 -1.66 -4.22 18.33
N MET A 153 -2.14 -5.37 17.85
CA MET A 153 -3.37 -6.00 18.36
C MET A 153 -3.33 -6.24 19.89
N ALA A 154 -2.17 -6.61 20.42
CA ALA A 154 -2.01 -6.99 21.83
C ALA A 154 -1.25 -5.93 22.66
N SER A 155 -0.96 -4.75 22.09
CA SER A 155 -0.09 -3.75 22.72
C SER A 155 -0.50 -2.33 22.38
N ASN A 156 -0.08 -1.39 23.22
CA ASN A 156 -0.29 0.03 22.96
C ASN A 156 0.55 0.49 21.75
N PHE A 157 -0.08 1.08 20.72
CA PHE A 157 0.63 1.58 19.53
C PHE A 157 1.30 2.96 19.74
N SER A 158 1.28 3.51 20.96
CA SER A 158 1.98 4.75 21.34
C SER A 158 3.46 4.78 20.94
N VAL A 159 4.09 3.62 20.72
CA VAL A 159 5.48 3.50 20.22
C VAL A 159 5.66 4.02 18.78
N ILE A 160 4.57 4.16 18.01
CA ILE A 160 4.61 4.72 16.65
C ILE A 160 5.12 6.17 16.66
N LYS A 161 4.89 6.91 17.74
CA LYS A 161 5.40 8.29 17.88
C LYS A 161 6.94 8.36 17.82
N ASP A 162 7.62 7.26 18.12
CA ASP A 162 9.08 7.15 18.13
C ASP A 162 9.62 6.58 16.80
N MET A 163 8.75 6.35 15.82
CA MET A 163 9.10 5.89 14.47
C MET A 163 9.15 7.06 13.48
N ASP A 164 10.08 7.00 12.53
CA ASP A 164 10.12 7.98 11.43
C ASP A 164 9.13 7.66 10.30
N SER A 165 8.83 6.37 10.12
CA SER A 165 8.03 5.87 9.00
C SER A 165 7.29 4.59 9.37
N VAL A 166 6.14 4.37 8.71
CA VAL A 166 5.36 3.13 8.80
C VAL A 166 5.21 2.47 7.43
N PRO A 167 4.99 1.14 7.37
CA PRO A 167 4.75 0.46 6.11
C PRO A 167 3.42 0.85 5.45
N VAL A 168 3.48 1.07 4.14
CA VAL A 168 2.34 1.32 3.26
C VAL A 168 2.40 0.40 2.04
N VAL A 169 1.26 -0.03 1.53
CA VAL A 169 1.15 -0.84 0.31
C VAL A 169 0.83 0.04 -0.90
N LEU A 170 1.62 -0.07 -1.96
CA LEU A 170 1.35 0.57 -3.23
C LEU A 170 0.85 -0.47 -4.24
N ASP A 171 -0.16 -0.10 -5.01
CA ASP A 171 -0.54 -0.85 -6.21
C ASP A 171 0.30 -0.36 -7.38
N TRP A 172 0.66 -1.27 -8.29
CA TRP A 172 1.36 -0.92 -9.51
C TRP A 172 0.58 -1.28 -10.75
N SER A 173 0.68 -0.42 -11.76
CA SER A 173 0.04 -0.61 -13.05
C SER A 173 0.81 0.15 -14.13
N LEU A 174 0.71 -0.31 -15.37
CA LEU A 174 1.30 0.43 -16.47
C LEU A 174 0.35 1.53 -16.93
N GLY A 175 0.90 2.71 -17.21
CA GLY A 175 0.16 3.72 -17.96
C GLY A 175 -0.14 3.20 -19.36
N LEU A 176 -1.39 3.33 -19.82
CA LEU A 176 -1.73 2.99 -21.19
C LEU A 176 -1.34 4.16 -22.11
N ASP A 177 -0.40 3.88 -23.01
CA ASP A 177 0.04 4.76 -24.08
C ASP A 177 0.22 3.96 -25.37
N ASN A 178 0.66 4.59 -26.46
CA ASN A 178 0.87 3.90 -27.74
C ASN A 178 1.89 2.74 -27.64
N THR A 179 2.86 2.84 -26.73
CA THR A 179 3.89 1.83 -26.55
C THR A 179 3.33 0.63 -25.78
N SER A 180 2.75 0.86 -24.60
CA SER A 180 2.18 -0.22 -23.79
C SER A 180 0.98 -0.86 -24.48
N SER A 181 0.15 -0.09 -25.20
CA SER A 181 -0.93 -0.64 -26.03
C SER A 181 -0.40 -1.62 -27.08
N ARG A 182 0.64 -1.27 -27.83
CA ARG A 182 1.24 -2.16 -28.84
C ARG A 182 1.92 -3.37 -28.22
N LEU A 183 2.65 -3.19 -27.12
CA LEU A 183 3.37 -4.29 -26.45
C LEU A 183 2.42 -5.33 -25.84
N PHE A 184 1.25 -4.88 -25.38
CA PHE A 184 0.28 -5.74 -24.69
C PHE A 184 -0.97 -6.07 -25.50
N GLN A 185 -1.06 -5.64 -26.76
CA GLN A 185 -2.24 -5.81 -27.62
C GLN A 185 -2.78 -7.25 -27.63
N ARG A 186 -1.89 -8.26 -27.65
CA ARG A 186 -2.29 -9.67 -27.68
C ARG A 186 -2.82 -10.21 -26.36
N PHE A 187 -2.54 -9.54 -25.25
CA PHE A 187 -2.96 -9.95 -23.90
C PHE A 187 -4.21 -9.18 -23.42
N ILE A 188 -4.58 -8.09 -24.09
CA ILE A 188 -5.76 -7.27 -23.77
C ILE A 188 -7.02 -8.00 -24.20
N GLY A 189 -7.99 -8.14 -23.29
CA GLY A 189 -9.31 -8.70 -23.60
C GLY A 189 -9.29 -10.22 -23.82
N GLN A 190 -8.19 -10.91 -23.51
CA GLN A 190 -8.19 -12.36 -23.49
C GLN A 190 -9.07 -12.86 -22.34
N HIS A 191 -10.07 -13.66 -22.71
CA HIS A 191 -10.85 -14.45 -21.79
C HIS A 191 -10.36 -15.89 -21.86
N HIS A 192 -9.91 -16.43 -20.73
CA HIS A 192 -9.51 -17.83 -20.65
C HIS A 192 -10.73 -18.70 -20.96
N SER A 193 -10.80 -19.24 -22.18
CA SER A 193 -11.71 -20.33 -22.52
C SER A 193 -11.24 -21.55 -21.72
N GLY A 194 -12.05 -22.03 -20.78
CA GLY A 194 -11.71 -23.07 -19.79
C GLY A 194 -11.45 -24.47 -20.34
N VAL A 195 -10.75 -24.59 -21.47
CA VAL A 195 -10.51 -25.85 -22.18
C VAL A 195 -9.09 -26.37 -21.95
N TYR A 196 -8.12 -25.53 -21.60
CA TYR A 196 -6.80 -25.94 -21.08
C TYR A 196 -6.27 -24.87 -20.12
N GLU A 197 -5.46 -25.26 -19.13
CA GLU A 197 -4.77 -24.35 -18.20
C GLU A 197 -3.73 -23.51 -18.95
N ASP A 198 -4.18 -22.53 -19.73
CA ASP A 198 -3.32 -21.61 -20.47
C ASP A 198 -2.59 -20.69 -19.47
N PRO A 199 -1.26 -20.80 -19.32
CA PRO A 199 -0.47 -19.96 -18.42
C PRO A 199 -0.33 -18.50 -18.90
N THR A 200 -0.86 -18.17 -20.07
CA THR A 200 -0.70 -16.84 -20.69
C THR A 200 -1.29 -15.74 -19.79
N PRO A 201 -0.55 -14.66 -19.50
CA PRO A 201 -1.07 -13.56 -18.70
C PRO A 201 -2.21 -12.84 -19.44
N SER A 202 -3.19 -12.35 -18.71
CA SER A 202 -4.27 -11.52 -19.28
C SER A 202 -4.18 -10.09 -18.76
N CYS A 203 -4.45 -9.12 -19.64
CA CYS A 203 -4.43 -7.71 -19.31
C CYS A 203 -5.80 -7.06 -19.53
N LYS A 204 -6.13 -6.12 -18.66
CA LYS A 204 -7.37 -5.34 -18.72
C LYS A 204 -7.04 -3.85 -18.67
N ILE A 205 -7.82 -3.08 -19.41
CA ILE A 205 -7.75 -1.62 -19.37
C ILE A 205 -8.70 -1.15 -18.27
N GLN A 206 -8.14 -0.52 -17.25
CA GLN A 206 -8.90 0.09 -16.16
C GLN A 206 -9.05 1.59 -16.44
N ASN A 207 -10.30 2.01 -16.59
CA ASN A 207 -10.64 3.42 -16.63
C ASN A 207 -10.58 3.95 -15.19
N VAL A 208 -9.60 4.79 -14.92
CA VAL A 208 -9.43 5.43 -13.62
C VAL A 208 -10.28 6.70 -13.63
N THR A 209 -11.28 6.78 -12.75
CA THR A 209 -12.15 7.95 -12.57
C THR A 209 -11.47 9.14 -11.87
N SER A 210 -10.15 9.10 -11.69
CA SER A 210 -9.38 10.28 -11.29
C SER A 210 -9.23 11.23 -12.48
N ASN A 211 -9.36 12.54 -12.25
CA ASN A 211 -9.25 13.60 -13.27
C ASN A 211 -7.91 13.64 -14.06
N SER A 212 -6.95 12.75 -13.79
CA SER A 212 -5.97 12.34 -14.80
C SER A 212 -6.53 11.13 -15.53
N THR A 213 -7.16 11.36 -16.69
CA THR A 213 -7.68 10.36 -17.64
C THR A 213 -6.54 9.51 -18.24
N ARG A 214 -5.77 8.84 -17.39
CA ARG A 214 -4.77 7.87 -17.79
C ARG A 214 -5.38 6.51 -17.51
N GLN A 215 -5.86 5.91 -18.59
CA GLN A 215 -6.17 4.49 -18.60
C GLN A 215 -4.97 3.72 -18.10
N ARG A 216 -5.21 2.75 -17.24
CA ARG A 216 -4.17 1.88 -16.70
C ARG A 216 -4.32 0.50 -17.29
N LEU A 217 -3.20 -0.10 -17.63
CA LEU A 217 -3.12 -1.48 -18.03
C LEU A 217 -2.74 -2.31 -16.81
N VAL A 218 -3.67 -3.18 -16.39
CA VAL A 218 -3.47 -4.10 -15.27
C VAL A 218 -3.42 -5.51 -15.84
N CYS A 219 -2.33 -6.20 -15.58
CA CYS A 219 -2.13 -7.58 -16.02
C CYS A 219 -2.11 -8.53 -14.83
N SER A 220 -2.64 -9.73 -15.02
CA SER A 220 -2.71 -10.78 -14.00
C SER A 220 -2.40 -12.15 -14.60
N CYS A 221 -1.76 -13.00 -13.81
CA CYS A 221 -1.67 -14.42 -14.14
C CYS A 221 -3.03 -15.10 -13.95
N PRO A 222 -3.34 -16.13 -14.75
CA PRO A 222 -4.54 -16.95 -14.57
C PRO A 222 -4.54 -17.66 -13.21
N SER A 223 -5.74 -18.03 -12.76
CA SER A 223 -5.91 -18.79 -11.51
C SER A 223 -5.09 -20.08 -11.53
N GLY A 224 -4.35 -20.36 -10.46
CA GLY A 224 -3.45 -21.51 -10.35
C GLY A 224 -2.02 -21.23 -10.82
N PHE A 225 -1.77 -20.07 -11.44
CA PHE A 225 -0.45 -19.64 -11.87
C PHE A 225 0.08 -18.45 -11.06
N GLU A 226 1.39 -18.29 -11.05
CA GLU A 226 2.11 -17.19 -10.43
C GLU A 226 3.27 -16.71 -11.30
N GLY A 227 3.76 -15.50 -11.03
CA GLY A 227 4.80 -14.86 -11.81
C GLY A 227 4.49 -13.40 -12.05
N ASN A 228 5.30 -12.76 -12.88
CA ASN A 228 5.11 -11.36 -13.26
C ASN A 228 4.39 -11.29 -14.62
N PRO A 229 3.09 -10.97 -14.67
CA PRO A 229 2.30 -10.99 -15.89
C PRO A 229 2.72 -9.91 -16.92
N TYR A 230 3.61 -9.00 -16.53
CA TYR A 230 4.10 -7.93 -17.39
C TYR A 230 5.41 -8.28 -18.11
N LEU A 231 6.00 -9.45 -17.84
CA LEU A 231 7.12 -9.98 -18.62
C LEU A 231 6.67 -10.47 -20.02
N ARG A 232 5.35 -10.63 -20.23
CA ARG A 232 4.75 -11.15 -21.47
C ARG A 232 5.17 -12.61 -21.75
N GLU A 233 5.59 -13.31 -20.71
CA GLU A 233 5.93 -14.73 -20.70
C GLU A 233 4.82 -15.52 -19.99
N PRO A 234 4.67 -16.83 -20.30
CA PRO A 234 3.79 -17.72 -19.55
C PRO A 234 4.05 -17.65 -18.04
N CYS A 235 2.98 -17.52 -17.26
CA CYS A 235 3.08 -17.66 -15.81
C CYS A 235 3.41 -19.10 -15.42
N HIS A 236 4.02 -19.30 -14.26
CA HIS A 236 4.42 -20.62 -13.76
C HIS A 236 3.30 -21.23 -12.92
N GLY A 237 3.05 -22.54 -13.09
CA GLY A 237 2.06 -23.24 -12.28
C GLY A 237 2.51 -23.29 -10.83
N LYS A 238 1.59 -23.04 -9.89
CA LYS A 238 1.87 -23.23 -8.46
C LYS A 238 2.09 -24.73 -8.23
N GLN A 239 3.29 -25.14 -7.82
CA GLN A 239 3.51 -26.52 -7.37
C GLN A 239 2.66 -26.77 -6.12
N THR A 240 1.46 -27.32 -6.31
CA THR A 240 0.75 -27.94 -5.20
C THR A 240 1.45 -29.24 -4.91
N SER A 241 2.19 -29.31 -3.81
CA SER A 241 2.73 -30.55 -3.27
C SER A 241 1.57 -31.45 -2.86
N LYS A 242 0.91 -32.12 -3.82
CA LYS A 242 0.05 -33.27 -3.56
C LYS A 242 0.97 -34.46 -3.32
N ILE A 243 1.49 -34.60 -2.11
CA ILE A 243 1.93 -35.91 -1.61
C ILE A 243 0.64 -36.71 -1.37
N SER A 244 0.14 -37.35 -2.43
CA SER A 244 -0.73 -38.50 -2.28
C SER A 244 0.17 -39.69 -2.00
N GLN A 245 0.36 -40.01 -0.72
CA GLN A 245 0.78 -41.35 -0.33
C GLN A 245 -0.33 -42.32 -0.77
N LYS A 246 -0.22 -42.88 -1.98
CA LYS A 246 -0.83 -44.17 -2.28
C LYS A 246 0.07 -45.23 -1.65
N ASN A 247 -0.25 -45.62 -0.42
CA ASN A 247 0.22 -46.88 0.14
C ASN A 247 -0.41 -48.02 -0.66
N SER A 248 0.29 -48.49 -1.69
CA SER A 248 0.03 -49.78 -2.30
C SER A 248 0.66 -50.87 -1.43
N ASN A 249 -0.06 -51.31 -0.41
CA ASN A 249 0.24 -52.59 0.26
C ASN A 249 -0.38 -53.71 -0.57
N THR A 250 0.43 -54.32 -1.45
CA THR A 250 0.16 -55.65 -1.99
C THR A 250 1.27 -56.57 -1.50
N TRP A 251 0.97 -57.35 -0.46
CA TRP A 251 1.68 -58.57 -0.12
C TRP A 251 0.72 -59.73 -0.32
N THR A 252 0.96 -60.53 -1.36
CA THR A 252 0.43 -61.88 -1.51
C THR A 252 1.64 -62.81 -1.50
N ASN A 253 1.70 -63.67 -0.48
CA ASN A 253 2.23 -65.03 -0.57
C ASN A 253 1.08 -65.97 -0.23
#